data_AF-A0A7S1HQG3-F1
#
_entry.id   AF-A0A7S1HQG3-F1
#
_cell.length_a   1.000
_cell.length_b   1.000
_cell.length_c   1.000
_cell.angle_alpha   90.00
_cell.angle_beta   90.00
_cell.angle_gamma   90.00
#
_symmetry.space_group_name_H-M   'P 1'
#
loop_
_entity.id
_entity.type
_entity.pdbx_description
1 polymer ?
#
loop_
_entity_poly.entity_id
_entity_poly.type
_entity_poly.pdbx_seq_one_letter_code
_entity_poly.pdbx_strand_id
1 'polypeptide(L)'
;GSDLAEVNLEDKLAILLLDELNGNGGGVSASASGSASGSAGGSPEMSGLRHKRLQELLNSAALSISPEWMLSQLPEGQLIEERALILRRLGKHREAGALLKKWCPPSKLWEYCREERAAYGDLVDLVGDEKLGDALDEVVEILKDVTRERKQTSILKALTKQEALQVRSELISHQKQSVVVSPESVCRVCYKRIQNSVFILDRDGRLVHFVCHRRQQSKAAKAKATAAAAAAKA
;
A
#
# COMPACT_ATOMS: atom_id res chain seq x y z
N GLY A 1 8.87 -18.35 4.25
CA GLY A 1 9.27 -18.27 2.84
C GLY A 1 8.60 -17.06 2.24
N SER A 2 9.42 -16.10 1.82
CA SER A 2 9.19 -15.10 0.75
C SER A 2 7.81 -14.42 0.67
N ASP A 3 7.65 -13.30 1.38
CA ASP A 3 6.82 -12.19 0.93
C ASP A 3 7.73 -10.96 0.80
N LEU A 4 8.53 -10.97 -0.26
CA LEU A 4 9.12 -9.73 -0.75
C LEU A 4 7.97 -8.96 -1.39
N ALA A 5 7.44 -7.99 -0.65
CA ALA A 5 7.10 -6.74 -1.31
C ALA A 5 8.31 -6.42 -2.20
N GLU A 6 8.14 -6.47 -3.52
CA GLU A 6 9.09 -5.85 -4.43
C GLU A 6 9.08 -4.37 -4.08
N VAL A 7 9.87 -4.02 -3.07
CA VAL A 7 10.00 -2.63 -2.67
C VAL A 7 10.81 -2.00 -3.78
N ASN A 8 10.11 -1.22 -4.58
CA ASN A 8 10.67 -0.46 -5.67
C ASN A 8 11.94 0.25 -5.17
N LEU A 9 13.09 -0.09 -5.76
CA LEU A 9 14.38 0.41 -5.31
C LEU A 9 14.41 1.94 -5.38
N GLU A 10 13.71 2.52 -6.37
CA GLU A 10 13.57 3.95 -6.53
C GLU A 10 12.80 4.61 -5.38
N ASP A 11 11.78 3.92 -4.85
CA ASP A 11 11.01 4.40 -3.70
C ASP A 11 11.88 4.44 -2.43
N LYS A 12 12.65 3.38 -2.19
CA LYS A 12 13.62 3.33 -1.07
C LYS A 12 14.66 4.44 -1.19
N LEU A 13 15.20 4.65 -2.39
CA LEU A 13 16.20 5.69 -2.65
C LEU A 13 15.61 7.09 -2.44
N ALA A 14 14.38 7.34 -2.89
CA ALA A 14 13.72 8.63 -2.69
C ALA A 14 13.46 8.93 -1.21
N ILE A 15 13.02 7.93 -0.42
CA ILE A 15 12.83 8.10 1.03
C ILE A 15 14.15 8.42 1.72
N LEU A 16 15.22 7.68 1.43
CA LEU A 16 16.54 7.91 2.02
C LEU A 16 17.08 9.30 1.68
N LEU A 17 16.93 9.74 0.42
CA LEU A 17 17.33 11.08 0.00
C LEU A 17 16.51 12.18 0.70
N LEU A 18 15.20 11.97 0.92
CA LEU A 18 14.35 12.92 1.64
C LEU A 18 14.72 13.00 3.14
N ASP A 19 14.98 11.86 3.79
CA ASP A 19 15.41 11.81 5.19
C ASP A 19 16.77 12.50 5.38
N GLU A 20 17.70 12.30 4.46
CA GLU A 20 19.00 12.97 4.45
C GLU A 20 18.88 14.49 4.22
N LEU A 21 17.99 14.93 3.33
CA LEU A 21 17.73 16.36 3.09
C LEU A 21 17.06 17.04 4.28
N ASN A 22 16.24 16.32 5.05
CA ASN A 22 15.62 16.81 6.28
C ASN A 22 16.56 16.82 7.50
N GLY A 23 17.80 16.36 7.34
CA GLY A 23 18.75 16.24 8.46
C GLY A 23 18.39 15.11 9.42
N ASN A 24 17.51 14.18 9.02
CA ASN A 24 17.03 13.07 9.82
C ASN A 24 17.91 11.81 9.69
N GLY A 25 19.14 11.98 9.21
CA GLY A 25 20.13 10.90 9.03
C GLY A 25 20.46 10.20 10.35
N GLY A 26 19.68 9.18 10.68
CA GLY A 26 20.00 8.21 11.70
C GLY A 26 21.30 7.51 11.33
N GLY A 27 22.37 7.84 12.05
CA GLY A 27 23.64 7.15 11.95
C GLY A 27 23.44 5.65 12.15
N VAL A 28 23.90 4.86 11.18
CA VAL A 28 24.33 3.51 11.47
C VAL A 28 25.59 3.64 12.33
N SER A 29 25.46 3.37 13.63
CA SER A 29 26.55 3.39 14.59
C SER A 29 27.63 2.39 14.18
N ALA A 30 28.72 2.88 13.60
CA ALA A 30 30.01 2.21 13.67
C ALA A 30 30.80 2.87 14.81
N SER A 31 30.89 2.16 15.93
CA SER A 31 31.67 2.57 17.09
C SER A 31 33.14 2.77 16.71
N ALA A 32 33.62 4.00 16.85
CA ALA A 32 35.04 4.28 17.10
C ALA A 32 35.13 5.58 17.90
N SER A 33 35.61 5.45 19.14
CA SER A 33 35.89 6.53 20.07
C SER A 33 36.89 7.53 19.51
N GLY A 34 36.59 8.82 19.63
CA GLY A 34 37.54 9.90 19.38
C GLY A 34 36.88 11.27 19.42
N SER A 35 37.01 11.98 20.54
CA SER A 35 36.56 13.35 20.72
C SER A 35 37.27 14.31 19.77
N ALA A 36 36.52 15.12 19.00
CA ALA A 36 36.94 16.45 18.58
C ALA A 36 35.71 17.30 18.22
N SER A 37 35.64 18.45 18.88
CA SER A 37 34.73 19.56 18.63
C SER A 37 34.88 20.16 17.24
N GLY A 38 33.74 20.55 16.63
CA GLY A 38 33.66 21.60 15.63
C GLY A 38 33.79 21.13 14.17
N SER A 39 32.67 21.06 13.45
CA SER A 39 32.31 22.03 12.41
C SER A 39 31.09 21.51 11.64
N ALA A 40 29.95 22.20 11.81
CA ALA A 40 28.78 22.05 10.96
C ALA A 40 29.12 22.62 9.59
N GLY A 41 29.56 21.75 8.68
CA GLY A 41 29.99 22.12 7.34
C GLY A 41 29.92 20.93 6.41
N GLY A 42 28.71 20.40 6.19
CA GLY A 42 28.48 19.57 5.00
C GLY A 42 28.74 20.46 3.78
N SER A 43 29.81 20.17 3.03
CA SER A 43 30.23 20.99 1.90
C SER A 43 29.06 21.20 0.91
N PRO A 44 28.87 22.41 0.36
CA PRO A 44 27.75 22.77 -0.53
C PRO A 44 27.64 21.85 -1.76
N GLU A 45 28.77 21.26 -2.17
CA GLU A 45 28.89 20.32 -3.29
C GLU A 45 28.05 19.04 -3.09
N MET A 46 27.98 18.51 -1.87
CA MET A 46 27.19 17.30 -1.55
C MET A 46 25.69 17.59 -1.52
N SER A 47 25.28 18.83 -1.23
CA SER A 47 23.87 19.22 -1.28
C SER A 47 23.37 19.35 -2.71
N GLY A 48 24.20 19.87 -3.62
CA GLY A 48 23.88 19.95 -5.04
C GLY A 48 23.76 18.58 -5.72
N LEU A 49 24.61 17.62 -5.33
CA LEU A 49 24.54 16.23 -5.83
C LEU A 49 23.24 15.53 -5.38
N ARG A 50 22.82 15.73 -4.13
CA ARG A 50 21.54 15.20 -3.60
C ARG A 50 20.33 15.80 -4.32
N HIS A 51 20.33 17.12 -4.52
CA HIS A 51 19.30 17.86 -5.29
C HIS A 51 19.14 17.29 -6.69
N LYS A 52 20.25 17.13 -7.41
CA LYS A 52 20.27 16.60 -8.78
C LYS A 52 19.76 15.15 -8.84
N ARG A 53 20.14 14.32 -7.87
CA ARG A 53 19.70 12.92 -7.84
C ARG A 53 18.22 12.78 -7.51
N LEU A 54 17.69 13.62 -6.62
CA LEU A 54 16.26 13.69 -6.34
C LEU A 54 15.48 14.18 -7.57
N GLN A 55 15.99 15.17 -8.30
CA GLN A 55 15.39 15.64 -9.56
C GLN A 55 15.38 14.55 -10.64
N GLU A 56 16.47 13.79 -10.79
CA GLU A 56 16.55 12.65 -11.73
C GLU A 56 15.50 11.57 -11.40
N LEU A 57 15.34 11.23 -10.11
CA LEU A 57 14.31 10.29 -9.67
C LEU A 57 12.90 10.86 -9.87
N LEU A 58 12.67 12.14 -9.55
CA LEU A 58 11.38 12.79 -9.76
C LEU A 58 10.96 12.83 -11.22
N ASN A 59 11.93 13.00 -12.12
CA ASN A 59 11.74 12.93 -13.56
C ASN A 59 11.62 11.50 -14.08
N SER A 60 11.98 10.48 -13.30
CA SER A 60 11.71 9.08 -13.63
C SER A 60 10.21 8.76 -13.43
N ALA A 61 9.63 8.07 -14.40
CA ALA A 61 8.24 7.62 -14.32
C ALA A 61 8.03 6.45 -13.34
N ALA A 62 9.10 5.93 -12.73
CA ALA A 62 9.10 4.65 -12.04
C ALA A 62 8.90 4.74 -10.51
N LEU A 63 8.80 5.94 -9.93
CA LEU A 63 8.36 6.11 -8.52
C LEU A 63 6.91 5.64 -8.30
N SER A 64 6.73 4.71 -7.37
CA SER A 64 5.43 4.27 -6.86
C SER A 64 5.00 4.97 -5.56
N ILE A 65 5.90 5.75 -4.94
CA ILE A 65 5.54 6.63 -3.82
C ILE A 65 4.51 7.68 -4.24
N SER A 66 3.54 7.92 -3.36
CA SER A 66 2.57 9.00 -3.54
C SER A 66 3.27 10.36 -3.58
N PRO A 67 3.13 11.14 -4.66
CA PRO A 67 3.73 12.46 -4.75
C PRO A 67 3.18 13.43 -3.69
N GLU A 68 1.97 13.19 -3.16
CA GLU A 68 1.42 13.98 -2.04
C GLU A 68 2.18 13.75 -0.74
N TRP A 69 2.58 12.50 -0.46
CA TRP A 69 3.40 12.20 0.70
C TRP A 69 4.77 12.87 0.58
N MET A 70 5.40 12.82 -0.60
CA MET A 70 6.68 13.49 -0.82
C MET A 70 6.60 15.01 -0.54
N LEU A 71 5.54 15.69 -0.99
CA LEU A 71 5.31 17.11 -0.69
C LEU A 71 5.25 17.42 0.80
N SER A 72 4.68 16.50 1.60
CA SER A 72 4.60 16.65 3.05
C SER A 72 5.95 16.48 3.75
N GLN A 73 6.88 15.76 3.13
CA GLN A 73 8.21 15.53 3.69
C GLN A 73 9.19 16.65 3.33
N LEU A 74 8.91 17.49 2.33
CA LEU A 74 9.80 18.60 1.99
C LEU A 74 9.67 19.75 3.01
N PRO A 75 10.79 20.33 3.47
CA PRO A 75 10.77 21.46 4.39
C PRO A 75 10.16 22.71 3.73
N GLU A 76 9.42 23.50 4.51
CA GLU A 76 8.80 24.74 4.02
C GLU A 76 9.87 25.82 3.77
N GLY A 77 9.89 26.40 2.57
CA GLY A 77 10.82 27.48 2.20
C GLY A 77 12.19 27.04 1.65
N GLN A 78 12.44 25.74 1.50
CA GLN A 78 13.63 25.17 0.84
C GLN A 78 13.20 24.22 -0.29
N LEU A 79 14.11 23.87 -1.21
CA LEU A 79 13.88 22.89 -2.30
C LEU A 79 12.65 23.24 -3.18
N ILE A 80 12.58 24.52 -3.57
CA ILE A 80 11.47 25.12 -4.32
C ILE A 80 11.29 24.47 -5.71
N GLU A 81 12.38 24.06 -6.34
CA GLU A 81 12.39 23.44 -7.67
C GLU A 81 11.78 22.03 -7.62
N GLU A 82 12.14 21.22 -6.62
CA GLU A 82 11.63 19.87 -6.44
C GLU A 82 10.17 19.87 -6.01
N ARG A 83 9.79 20.83 -5.18
CA ARG A 83 8.38 21.06 -4.85
C ARG A 83 7.57 21.40 -6.10
N ALA A 84 8.10 22.24 -6.99
CA ALA A 84 7.45 22.56 -8.27
C ALA A 84 7.37 21.34 -9.20
N LEU A 85 8.41 20.50 -9.25
CA LEU A 85 8.42 19.24 -10.03
C LEU A 85 7.38 18.23 -9.53
N ILE A 86 7.25 18.08 -8.21
CA ILE A 86 6.25 17.18 -7.61
C ILE A 86 4.83 17.71 -7.87
N LEU A 87 4.60 19.02 -7.73
CA LEU A 87 3.32 19.66 -8.06
C LEU A 87 2.97 19.47 -9.54
N ARG A 88 3.96 19.53 -10.45
CA ARG A 88 3.77 19.21 -11.88
C ARG A 88 3.30 17.77 -12.09
N ARG A 89 3.91 16.80 -11.40
CA ARG A 89 3.50 15.38 -11.46
C ARG A 89 2.09 15.14 -10.91
N LEU A 90 1.63 15.99 -10.00
CA LEU A 90 0.25 16.00 -9.49
C LEU A 90 -0.74 16.74 -10.39
N GLY A 91 -0.29 17.31 -11.52
CA GLY A 91 -1.12 18.13 -12.41
C GLY A 91 -1.46 19.52 -11.83
N LYS A 92 -0.82 19.93 -10.73
CA LYS A 92 -1.05 21.22 -10.06
C LYS A 92 -0.13 22.31 -10.63
N HIS A 93 -0.16 22.48 -11.95
CA HIS A 93 0.69 23.42 -12.71
C HIS A 93 0.55 24.87 -12.23
N ARG A 94 -0.69 25.30 -11.93
CA ARG A 94 -0.96 26.66 -11.46
C ARG A 94 -0.29 26.96 -10.11
N GLU A 95 -0.27 25.99 -9.20
CA GLU A 95 0.37 26.13 -7.90
C GLU A 95 1.90 26.11 -8.04
N ALA A 96 2.44 25.23 -8.89
CA ALA A 96 3.86 25.15 -9.17
C ALA A 96 4.42 26.46 -9.77
N GLY A 97 3.72 27.03 -10.77
CA GLY A 97 4.09 28.30 -11.38
C GLY A 97 3.97 29.50 -10.42
N ALA A 98 2.94 29.53 -9.57
CA ALA A 98 2.79 30.57 -8.54
C ALA A 98 3.92 30.51 -7.51
N LEU A 99 4.34 29.30 -7.13
CA LEU A 99 5.44 29.07 -6.19
C LEU A 99 6.78 29.53 -6.78
N LEU A 100 7.10 29.16 -8.03
CA LEU A 100 8.33 29.61 -8.69
C LEU A 100 8.36 31.12 -8.91
N LYS A 101 7.23 31.74 -9.29
CA LYS A 101 7.13 33.19 -9.43
C LYS A 101 7.42 33.94 -8.13
N LYS A 102 7.09 33.35 -6.98
CA LYS A 102 7.25 33.96 -5.66
C LYS A 102 8.68 33.87 -5.12
N TRP A 103 9.40 32.79 -5.42
CA TRP A 103 10.66 32.45 -4.74
C TRP A 103 11.88 32.31 -5.67
N CYS A 104 11.69 32.34 -7.00
CA CYS A 104 12.76 32.10 -7.97
C CYS A 104 13.09 33.38 -8.77
N PRO A 105 14.37 33.64 -9.10
CA PRO A 105 14.73 34.74 -10.00
C PRO A 105 14.10 34.55 -11.38
N PRO A 106 13.80 35.65 -12.10
CA PRO A 106 13.14 35.60 -13.41
C PRO A 106 13.90 34.76 -14.44
N SER A 107 15.21 34.60 -14.26
CA SER A 107 16.05 33.75 -15.11
C SER A 107 15.66 32.27 -15.09
N LYS A 108 15.43 31.70 -13.91
CA LYS A 108 15.00 30.29 -13.79
C LYS A 108 13.51 30.12 -14.08
N LEU A 109 12.71 31.16 -13.86
CA LEU A 109 11.29 31.17 -14.20
C LEU A 109 11.08 31.07 -15.72
N TRP A 110 11.91 31.74 -16.54
CA TRP A 110 11.80 31.60 -17.99
C TRP A 110 12.26 30.23 -18.48
N GLU A 111 13.27 29.60 -17.85
CA GLU A 111 13.68 28.22 -18.15
C GLU A 111 12.53 27.25 -17.83
N TYR A 112 11.89 27.42 -16.66
CA TYR A 112 10.72 26.65 -16.26
C TYR A 112 9.54 26.82 -17.23
N CYS A 113 9.16 28.05 -17.55
CA CYS A 113 8.12 28.33 -18.53
C CYS A 113 8.47 27.86 -19.94
N ARG A 114 9.77 27.85 -20.31
CA ARG A 114 10.24 27.36 -21.61
C ARG A 114 10.15 25.85 -21.70
N GLU A 115 10.54 25.10 -20.68
CA GLU A 115 10.39 23.63 -20.68
C GLU A 115 8.92 23.21 -20.69
N GLU A 116 8.08 23.92 -19.94
CA GLU A 116 6.63 23.71 -19.94
C GLU A 116 6.00 24.09 -21.28
N ARG A 117 6.44 25.19 -21.91
CA ARG A 117 5.96 25.63 -23.23
C ARG A 117 6.58 24.83 -24.39
N ALA A 118 7.79 24.30 -24.28
CA ALA A 118 8.43 23.48 -25.32
C ALA A 118 7.76 22.10 -25.45
N ALA A 119 7.17 21.59 -24.37
CA ALA A 119 6.38 20.35 -24.42
C ALA A 119 5.06 20.50 -25.20
N TYR A 120 4.54 21.73 -25.37
CA TYR A 120 3.26 22.03 -26.04
C TYR A 120 3.40 23.04 -27.20
N GLY A 121 4.59 23.61 -27.42
CA GLY A 121 4.83 24.72 -28.34
C GLY A 121 4.64 24.31 -29.79
N ASP A 122 5.13 23.11 -30.14
CA ASP A 122 4.91 22.49 -31.45
C ASP A 122 3.41 22.22 -31.71
N LEU A 123 2.58 22.08 -30.67
CA LEU A 123 1.14 21.84 -30.76
C LEU A 123 0.34 23.13 -30.92
N VAL A 124 0.75 24.21 -30.23
CA VAL A 124 0.13 25.54 -30.30
C VAL A 124 0.42 26.21 -31.64
N ASP A 125 1.61 26.03 -32.21
CA ASP A 125 1.95 26.56 -33.53
C ASP A 125 1.29 25.81 -34.69
N LEU A 126 0.94 24.52 -34.49
CA LEU A 126 0.32 23.67 -35.51
C LEU A 126 -1.22 23.73 -35.52
N VAL A 127 -1.82 24.00 -34.36
CA VAL A 127 -3.28 24.03 -34.17
C VAL A 127 -3.66 25.47 -33.81
N GLY A 128 -3.96 26.28 -34.82
CA GLY A 128 -4.41 27.66 -34.61
C GLY A 128 -5.55 27.77 -33.58
N ASP A 129 -5.53 28.84 -32.79
CA ASP A 129 -6.24 29.03 -31.51
C ASP A 129 -7.71 28.57 -31.47
N GLU A 130 -8.47 28.68 -32.56
CA GLU A 130 -9.89 28.25 -32.59
C GLU A 130 -10.08 26.73 -32.64
N LYS A 131 -9.20 25.99 -33.33
CA LYS A 131 -9.28 24.51 -33.41
C LYS A 131 -8.60 23.82 -32.22
N LEU A 132 -7.80 24.58 -31.49
CA LEU A 132 -7.09 24.12 -30.30
C LEU A 132 -8.08 23.85 -29.16
N GLY A 133 -9.15 24.65 -29.05
CA GLY A 133 -10.21 24.43 -28.05
C GLY A 133 -10.89 23.07 -28.18
N ASP A 134 -11.41 22.75 -29.37
CA ASP A 134 -12.15 21.49 -29.61
C ASP A 134 -11.24 20.25 -29.45
N ALA A 135 -10.00 20.33 -29.95
CA ALA A 135 -9.02 19.26 -29.80
C ALA A 135 -8.57 19.08 -28.34
N LEU A 136 -8.44 20.17 -27.57
CA LEU A 136 -8.13 20.10 -26.14
C LEU A 136 -9.29 19.50 -25.34
N ASP A 137 -10.55 19.83 -25.65
CA ASP A 137 -11.70 19.25 -24.97
C ASP A 137 -11.79 17.73 -25.19
N GLU A 138 -11.55 17.26 -26.41
CA GLU A 138 -11.52 15.83 -26.72
C GLU A 138 -10.38 15.11 -25.97
N VAL A 139 -9.18 15.71 -25.94
CA VAL A 139 -8.04 15.16 -25.18
C VAL A 139 -8.32 15.18 -23.67
N VAL A 140 -8.96 16.23 -23.15
CA VAL A 140 -9.33 16.33 -21.73
C VAL A 140 -10.35 15.24 -21.36
N GLU A 141 -11.33 14.96 -22.20
CA GLU A 141 -12.28 13.86 -21.97
C GLU A 141 -11.58 12.49 -21.99
N ILE A 142 -10.69 12.23 -22.95
CA ILE A 142 -9.89 11.00 -22.98
C ILE A 142 -9.04 10.86 -21.70
N LEU A 143 -8.41 11.94 -21.24
CA LEU A 143 -7.61 11.93 -20.02
C LEU A 143 -8.45 11.68 -18.77
N LYS A 144 -9.68 12.22 -18.71
CA LYS A 144 -10.63 11.94 -17.62
C LYS A 144 -11.02 10.46 -17.60
N ASP A 145 -11.30 9.87 -18.75
CA ASP A 145 -11.67 8.45 -18.86
C ASP A 145 -10.51 7.53 -18.46
N VAL A 146 -9.30 7.78 -18.98
CA VAL A 146 -8.10 7.02 -18.59
C VAL A 146 -7.83 7.13 -17.09
N THR A 147 -8.01 8.33 -16.51
CA THR A 147 -7.84 8.54 -15.07
C THR A 147 -8.91 7.82 -14.25
N ARG A 148 -10.16 7.82 -14.73
CA ARG A 148 -11.29 7.12 -14.11
C ARG A 148 -11.09 5.61 -14.12
N GLU A 149 -10.68 5.04 -15.24
CA GLU A 149 -10.40 3.61 -15.36
C GLU A 149 -9.24 3.17 -14.45
N ARG A 150 -8.17 3.96 -14.36
CA ARG A 150 -7.06 3.70 -13.43
C ARG A 150 -7.53 3.70 -11.97
N LYS A 151 -8.32 4.70 -11.57
CA LYS A 151 -8.89 4.78 -10.23
C LYS A 151 -9.80 3.58 -9.95
N GLN A 152 -10.69 3.25 -10.88
CA GLN A 152 -11.60 2.09 -10.76
C GLN A 152 -10.81 0.79 -10.59
N THR A 153 -9.77 0.58 -11.39
CA THR A 153 -8.91 -0.60 -11.29
C THR A 153 -8.16 -0.64 -9.95
N SER A 154 -7.67 0.50 -9.47
CA SER A 154 -7.00 0.61 -8.15
C SER A 154 -7.96 0.28 -7.00
N ILE A 155 -9.18 0.82 -7.03
CA ILE A 155 -10.23 0.55 -6.05
C ILE A 155 -10.59 -0.94 -6.05
N LEU A 156 -10.82 -1.53 -7.23
CA LEU A 156 -11.14 -2.96 -7.33
C LEU A 156 -10.01 -3.82 -6.76
N LYS A 157 -8.74 -3.53 -7.08
CA LYS A 157 -7.60 -4.24 -6.49
C LYS A 157 -7.55 -4.12 -4.97
N ALA A 158 -7.85 -2.94 -4.43
CA ALA A 158 -7.89 -2.72 -2.98
C ALA A 158 -9.01 -3.50 -2.31
N LEU A 159 -10.23 -3.49 -2.89
CA LEU A 159 -11.38 -4.23 -2.38
C LEU A 159 -11.13 -5.74 -2.40
N THR A 160 -10.65 -6.29 -3.53
CA THR A 160 -10.32 -7.72 -3.63
C THR A 160 -9.24 -8.13 -2.62
N LYS A 161 -8.22 -7.28 -2.42
CA LYS A 161 -7.19 -7.53 -1.40
C LYS A 161 -7.79 -7.53 0.01
N GLN A 162 -8.68 -6.58 0.31
CA GLN A 162 -9.35 -6.52 1.61
C GLN A 162 -10.20 -7.77 1.87
N GLU A 163 -11.00 -8.20 0.91
CA GLU A 163 -11.80 -9.43 1.01
C GLU A 163 -10.92 -10.66 1.24
N ALA A 164 -9.82 -10.79 0.48
CA ALA A 164 -8.88 -11.90 0.66
C ALA A 164 -8.26 -11.90 2.07
N LEU A 165 -7.93 -10.73 2.61
CA LEU A 165 -7.41 -10.60 3.98
C LEU A 165 -8.47 -10.94 5.04
N GLN A 166 -9.73 -10.52 4.84
CA GLN A 166 -10.83 -10.85 5.72
C GLN A 166 -11.04 -12.37 5.79
N VAL A 167 -11.20 -13.03 4.64
CA VAL A 167 -11.37 -14.50 4.58
C VAL A 167 -10.19 -15.22 5.22
N ARG A 168 -8.95 -14.74 4.99
CA ARG A 168 -7.77 -15.32 5.62
C ARG A 168 -7.78 -15.14 7.14
N SER A 169 -8.21 -13.99 7.64
CA SER A 169 -8.31 -13.72 9.08
C SER A 169 -9.36 -14.61 9.76
N GLU A 170 -10.50 -14.83 9.09
CA GLU A 170 -11.56 -15.73 9.56
C GLU A 170 -11.09 -17.18 9.58
N LEU A 171 -10.40 -17.62 8.52
CA LEU A 171 -9.82 -18.96 8.46
C LEU A 171 -8.82 -19.18 9.60
N ILE A 172 -7.95 -18.20 9.87
CA ILE A 172 -7.03 -18.24 11.01
C ILE A 172 -7.81 -18.29 12.33
N SER A 173 -8.90 -17.53 12.48
CA SER A 173 -9.74 -17.53 13.68
C SER A 173 -10.38 -18.90 13.94
N HIS A 174 -10.92 -19.53 12.88
CA HIS A 174 -11.48 -20.88 12.97
C HIS A 174 -10.41 -21.94 13.23
N GLN A 175 -9.22 -21.84 12.61
CA GLN A 175 -8.12 -22.77 12.84
C GLN A 175 -7.51 -22.64 14.25
N LYS A 176 -7.60 -21.46 14.87
CA LYS A 176 -7.13 -21.21 16.25
C LYS A 176 -8.04 -21.79 17.33
N GLN A 177 -9.23 -22.29 16.98
CA GLN A 177 -10.11 -22.95 17.95
C GLN A 177 -9.41 -24.18 18.52
N SER A 178 -8.98 -24.05 19.77
CA SER A 178 -8.33 -25.11 20.53
C SER A 178 -9.09 -25.29 21.84
N VAL A 179 -9.11 -26.52 22.34
CA VAL A 179 -9.78 -26.85 23.60
C VAL A 179 -8.75 -27.41 24.55
N VAL A 180 -8.69 -26.81 25.74
CA VAL A 180 -7.82 -27.28 26.82
C VAL A 180 -8.43 -28.55 27.41
N VAL A 181 -7.70 -29.66 27.34
CA VAL A 181 -8.13 -30.95 27.88
C VAL A 181 -7.49 -31.15 29.25
N SER A 182 -8.28 -31.08 30.32
CA SER A 182 -7.85 -31.38 31.69
C SER A 182 -8.00 -32.89 32.00
N PRO A 183 -7.31 -33.44 33.03
CA PRO A 183 -7.47 -34.84 33.42
C PRO A 183 -8.88 -35.22 33.91
N GLU A 184 -9.72 -34.22 34.18
CA GLU A 184 -11.14 -34.37 34.55
C GLU A 184 -12.08 -34.29 33.36
N SER A 185 -11.58 -34.03 32.15
CA SER A 185 -12.39 -33.94 30.94
C SER A 185 -13.14 -35.25 30.66
N VAL A 186 -14.47 -35.14 30.55
CA VAL A 186 -15.38 -36.28 30.33
C VAL A 186 -16.02 -36.23 28.96
N CYS A 187 -16.20 -37.41 28.37
CA CYS A 187 -16.97 -37.57 27.15
C CYS A 187 -18.47 -37.31 27.41
N ARG A 188 -19.12 -36.44 26.63
CA ARG A 188 -20.56 -36.15 26.78
C ARG A 188 -21.48 -37.37 26.61
N VAL A 189 -21.02 -38.40 25.92
CA VAL A 189 -21.86 -39.55 25.53
C VAL A 189 -21.83 -40.66 26.58
N CYS A 190 -20.64 -40.97 27.10
CA CYS A 190 -20.47 -42.06 28.06
C CYS A 190 -20.09 -41.57 29.47
N TYR A 191 -19.91 -40.26 29.65
CA TYR A 191 -19.56 -39.62 30.91
C TYR A 191 -18.28 -40.17 31.57
N LYS A 192 -17.42 -40.86 30.79
CA LYS A 192 -16.11 -41.34 31.23
C LYS A 192 -15.02 -40.34 30.88
N ARG A 193 -13.94 -40.33 31.67
CA ARG A 193 -12.75 -39.51 31.45
C ARG A 193 -12.08 -39.86 30.12
N ILE A 194 -11.57 -38.85 29.42
CA ILE A 194 -10.98 -39.00 28.09
C ILE A 194 -9.55 -39.52 28.13
N GLN A 195 -8.76 -39.12 29.14
CA GLN A 195 -7.37 -39.56 29.31
C GLN A 195 -6.59 -39.53 27.97
N ASN A 196 -5.92 -40.62 27.59
CA ASN A 196 -5.14 -40.74 26.34
C ASN A 196 -5.95 -41.29 25.15
N SER A 197 -7.27 -41.37 25.25
CA SER A 197 -8.09 -41.90 24.16
C SER A 197 -8.25 -40.88 23.02
N VAL A 198 -8.45 -41.36 21.79
CA VAL A 198 -8.71 -40.45 20.65
C VAL A 198 -10.06 -39.79 20.82
N PHE A 199 -10.07 -38.46 20.85
CA PHE A 199 -11.25 -37.62 21.04
C PHE A 199 -11.44 -36.66 19.87
N ILE A 200 -12.64 -36.10 19.79
CA ILE A 200 -13.01 -35.05 18.87
C ILE A 200 -13.89 -34.02 19.59
N LEU A 201 -14.01 -32.83 18.99
CA LEU A 201 -14.98 -31.82 19.41
C LEU A 201 -16.29 -32.02 18.63
N ASP A 202 -17.39 -32.14 19.36
CA ASP A 202 -18.73 -32.19 18.78
C ASP A 202 -19.17 -30.79 18.32
N ARG A 203 -20.28 -30.69 17.56
CA ARG A 203 -20.80 -29.40 17.06
C ARG A 203 -21.04 -28.35 18.16
N ASP A 204 -21.28 -28.82 19.39
CA ASP A 204 -21.53 -27.99 20.58
C ASP A 204 -20.24 -27.60 21.33
N GLY A 205 -19.05 -27.86 20.76
CA GLY A 205 -17.75 -27.55 21.38
C GLY A 205 -17.39 -28.44 22.57
N ARG A 206 -18.11 -29.54 22.79
CA ARG A 206 -17.88 -30.49 23.90
C ARG A 206 -17.06 -31.69 23.45
N LEU A 207 -16.24 -32.22 24.34
CA LEU A 207 -15.37 -33.36 24.05
C LEU A 207 -16.15 -34.69 24.01
N VAL A 208 -15.86 -35.48 22.98
CA VAL A 208 -16.47 -36.79 22.76
C VAL A 208 -15.39 -37.77 22.28
N HIS A 209 -15.39 -39.00 22.79
CA HIS A 209 -14.54 -40.06 22.23
C HIS A 209 -14.89 -40.31 20.77
N PHE A 210 -13.90 -40.52 19.91
CA PHE A 210 -14.13 -40.80 18.49
C PHE A 210 -15.09 -41.97 18.25
N VAL A 211 -14.96 -43.04 19.05
CA VAL A 211 -15.84 -44.22 19.00
C VAL A 211 -17.28 -43.89 19.44
N CYS A 212 -17.44 -43.04 20.46
CA CYS A 212 -18.76 -42.59 20.91
C CYS A 212 -19.45 -41.75 19.83
N HIS A 213 -18.70 -40.88 19.15
CA HIS A 213 -19.23 -40.08 18.05
C HIS A 213 -19.68 -40.94 16.87
N ARG A 214 -18.87 -41.91 16.44
CA ARG A 214 -19.24 -42.85 15.36
C ARG A 214 -20.48 -43.70 15.70
N ARG A 215 -20.63 -44.08 16.98
CA ARG A 215 -21.84 -44.77 17.47
C ARG A 215 -23.07 -43.87 17.47
N GLN A 216 -22.92 -42.58 17.76
CA GLN A 216 -24.03 -41.62 17.69
C GLN A 216 -24.43 -41.33 16.23
N GLN A 217 -23.48 -41.17 15.31
CA GLN A 217 -23.78 -40.98 13.88
C GLN A 217 -24.55 -42.16 13.30
N SER A 218 -24.16 -43.39 13.63
CA SER A 218 -24.87 -44.60 13.17
C SER A 218 -26.28 -44.74 13.76
N LYS A 219 -26.49 -44.32 15.02
CA LYS A 219 -27.84 -44.23 15.61
C LYS A 219 -28.69 -43.16 14.94
N ALA A 220 -28.15 -41.97 14.68
CA ALA A 220 -28.84 -40.87 14.01
C ALA A 220 -29.22 -41.22 12.57
N ALA A 221 -28.34 -41.91 11.83
CA ALA A 221 -28.62 -42.41 10.49
C ALA A 221 -29.78 -43.42 10.46
N LYS A 222 -29.80 -44.37 11.42
CA LYS A 222 -30.91 -45.32 11.57
C LYS A 222 -32.23 -44.62 11.92
N ALA A 223 -32.21 -43.65 12.84
CA ALA A 223 -33.39 -42.87 13.21
C ALA A 223 -33.96 -42.03 12.05
N LYS A 224 -33.08 -41.42 11.23
CA LYS A 224 -33.50 -40.72 10.00
C LYS A 224 -34.11 -41.67 8.97
N ALA A 225 -33.53 -42.86 8.78
CA ALA A 225 -34.08 -43.86 7.87
C ALA A 225 -35.47 -44.36 8.32
N THR A 226 -35.66 -44.59 9.62
CA THR A 226 -36.97 -44.97 10.17
C THR A 226 -38.01 -43.85 10.07
N ALA A 227 -37.61 -42.58 10.29
CA ALA A 227 -38.51 -41.44 10.15
C ALA A 227 -38.90 -41.18 8.68
N ALA A 228 -37.95 -41.30 7.74
CA ALA A 228 -38.23 -41.21 6.32
C ALA A 228 -39.15 -42.34 5.82
N ALA A 229 -38.94 -43.58 6.31
CA ALA A 229 -39.81 -44.72 5.99
C ALA A 229 -41.22 -44.59 6.59
N ALA A 230 -41.36 -43.93 7.75
CA ALA A 230 -42.66 -43.63 8.34
C ALA A 230 -43.40 -42.51 7.57
N ALA A 231 -42.68 -41.46 7.15
CA ALA A 231 -43.26 -40.36 6.36
C ALA A 231 -43.68 -40.78 4.95
N ALA A 232 -43.01 -41.76 4.34
CA ALA A 232 -43.40 -42.29 3.02
C ALA A 232 -44.61 -43.25 3.06
N LYS A 233 -45.10 -43.61 4.25
CA LYS A 233 -46.29 -44.46 4.45
C LYS A 233 -47.51 -43.69 4.95
N ALA A 234 -47.38 -42.37 5.18
CA ALA A 234 -48.46 -41.45 5.50
C ALA A 234 -48.90 -40.70 4.24
#